data_AF-A0A7V5UJQ3-F1
#
_entry.id   AF-A0A7V5UJQ3-F1
#
_cell.length_a   1.000
_cell.length_b   1.000
_cell.length_c   1.000
_cell.angle_alpha   90.00
_cell.angle_beta   90.00
_cell.angle_gamma   90.00
#
_symmetry.space_group_name_H-M   'P 1'
#
loop_
_entity.id
_entity.type
_entity.pdbx_description
1 polymer ?
#
loop_
_entity_poly.entity_id
_entity_poly.type
_entity_poly.pdbx_seq_one_letter_code
_entity_poly.pdbx_strand_id
1 'polypeptide(L)'
;MNRLIPRLVVWSVFAVLALLATGVIIQWTYNRIYVPVGSSLLLRYKGPPLPLPFLGQRPAAARGTFAKVDEQGRPLQVGILEELKGPGRHFYCPLWWERTLVPDVVVEPGEVGIVVSKMGEPLPEGTFLVEGDLGETKHKGILRKTFGPGRYRVNPYAYDFKKVKEVTIQSGTQVKHAGWVRIPPGYVGVVTNLAANPAKGIQPGIQDEVLPPGIYLINEKEQQVDIVEIGYREVTIEAKLKKDPDGKIAHEAGGEPAIADPDSGIGFPSNDGFPIIMDFTAIWGV
;
A
#
# COMPACT_ATOMS: atom_id res chain seq x y z
N MET A 1 -45.21 57.46 14.10
CA MET A 1 -44.13 56.97 13.22
C MET A 1 -43.25 55.88 13.89
N ASN A 2 -43.80 55.02 14.78
CA ASN A 2 -43.01 54.07 15.61
C ASN A 2 -43.27 52.57 15.37
N ARG A 3 -44.13 52.19 14.41
CA ARG A 3 -44.46 50.77 14.13
C ARG A 3 -43.78 50.18 12.88
N LEU A 4 -43.07 51.00 12.11
CA LEU A 4 -42.38 50.56 10.88
C LEU A 4 -40.98 49.97 11.15
N ILE A 5 -40.26 50.54 12.12
CA ILE A 5 -38.94 50.09 12.57
C ILE A 5 -38.95 48.62 13.06
N PRO A 6 -39.88 48.17 13.93
CA PRO A 6 -39.89 46.78 14.38
C PRO A 6 -40.23 45.79 13.25
N ARG A 7 -41.03 46.21 12.25
CA ARG A 7 -41.34 45.36 11.10
C ARG A 7 -40.12 45.18 10.20
N LEU A 8 -39.40 46.24 9.86
CA LEU A 8 -38.19 46.16 9.04
C LEU A 8 -37.10 45.30 9.68
N VAL A 9 -36.94 45.36 11.00
CA VAL A 9 -36.01 44.49 11.74
C VAL A 9 -36.45 43.03 11.72
N VAL A 10 -37.74 42.74 11.82
CA VAL A 10 -38.26 41.35 11.70
C VAL A 10 -38.03 40.80 10.30
N TRP A 11 -38.27 41.59 9.25
CA TRP A 11 -38.01 41.18 7.86
C TRP A 11 -36.53 40.97 7.56
N SER A 12 -35.64 41.81 8.11
CA SER A 12 -34.19 41.63 7.93
C SER A 12 -33.68 40.37 8.64
N VAL A 13 -34.16 40.08 9.85
CA VAL A 13 -33.85 38.83 10.56
C VAL A 13 -34.35 37.61 9.78
N PHE A 14 -35.56 37.66 9.24
CA PHE A 14 -36.10 36.58 8.41
C PHE A 14 -35.29 36.38 7.12
N ALA A 15 -34.85 37.46 6.47
CA ALA A 15 -34.00 37.39 5.28
C ALA A 15 -32.63 36.76 5.59
N VAL A 16 -32.02 37.12 6.73
CA VAL A 16 -30.76 36.52 7.18
C VAL A 16 -30.95 35.04 7.49
N LEU A 17 -32.01 34.66 8.20
CA LEU A 17 -32.33 33.25 8.48
C LEU A 17 -32.60 32.46 7.20
N ALA A 18 -33.32 33.03 6.23
CA ALA A 18 -33.56 32.41 4.94
C ALA A 18 -32.27 32.21 4.14
N LEU A 19 -31.35 33.17 4.15
CA LEU A 19 -30.02 33.05 3.53
C LEU A 19 -29.19 31.95 4.21
N LEU A 20 -29.18 31.89 5.54
CA LEU A 20 -28.49 30.84 6.28
C LEU A 20 -29.08 29.46 5.99
N ALA A 21 -30.41 29.33 6.00
CA ALA A 21 -31.09 28.07 5.66
C ALA A 21 -30.77 27.64 4.22
N THR A 22 -30.80 28.57 3.27
CA THR A 22 -30.44 28.31 1.87
C THR A 22 -28.97 27.88 1.73
N GLY A 23 -28.06 28.53 2.46
CA GLY A 23 -26.64 28.16 2.51
C GLY A 23 -26.42 26.75 3.06
N VAL A 24 -27.11 26.39 4.15
CA VAL A 24 -27.08 25.04 4.71
C VAL A 24 -27.62 24.02 3.71
N ILE A 25 -28.75 24.31 3.06
CA ILE A 25 -29.31 23.43 2.02
C ILE A 25 -28.27 23.20 0.93
N ILE A 26 -27.70 24.27 0.36
CA ILE A 26 -26.70 24.16 -0.72
C ILE A 26 -25.48 23.34 -0.27
N GLN A 27 -24.98 23.58 0.94
CA GLN A 27 -23.84 22.85 1.47
C GLN A 27 -24.12 21.36 1.60
N TRP A 28 -25.31 20.98 2.03
CA TRP A 28 -25.67 19.58 2.27
C TRP A 28 -26.19 18.85 1.02
N THR A 29 -26.76 19.56 0.05
CA THR A 29 -27.31 18.96 -1.18
C THR A 29 -26.31 18.94 -2.33
N TYR A 30 -25.59 20.05 -2.58
CA TYR A 30 -24.71 20.19 -3.75
C TYR A 30 -23.23 19.99 -3.40
N ASN A 31 -22.77 20.56 -2.29
CA ASN A 31 -21.35 20.52 -1.93
C ASN A 31 -20.95 19.19 -1.27
N ARG A 32 -21.91 18.49 -0.66
CA ARG A 32 -21.66 17.20 0.00
C ARG A 32 -21.33 16.13 -1.04
N ILE A 33 -20.19 15.50 -0.87
CA ILE A 33 -19.79 14.29 -1.58
C ILE A 33 -19.44 13.20 -0.57
N TYR A 34 -19.98 12.00 -0.80
CA TYR A 34 -19.65 10.83 -0.01
C TYR A 34 -18.67 9.96 -0.78
N VAL A 35 -17.54 9.67 -0.15
CA VAL A 35 -16.49 8.82 -0.71
C VAL A 35 -16.64 7.44 -0.09
N PRO A 36 -16.95 6.40 -0.89
CA PRO A 36 -17.12 5.05 -0.38
C PRO A 36 -15.78 4.48 0.10
N VAL A 37 -15.85 3.47 0.96
CA VAL A 37 -14.67 2.73 1.42
C VAL A 37 -13.99 2.04 0.24
N GLY A 38 -12.67 2.17 0.12
CA GLY A 38 -11.90 1.62 -1.00
C GLY A 38 -11.82 2.53 -2.21
N SER A 39 -12.33 3.76 -2.11
CA SER A 39 -12.04 4.83 -3.05
C SER A 39 -11.50 6.03 -2.31
N SER A 40 -10.76 6.84 -3.04
CA SER A 40 -10.30 8.15 -2.61
C SER A 40 -10.79 9.22 -3.58
N LEU A 41 -10.94 10.43 -3.07
CA LEU A 41 -11.38 11.57 -3.85
C LEU A 41 -10.18 12.35 -4.37
N LEU A 42 -10.02 12.31 -5.69
CA LEU A 42 -9.10 13.17 -6.42
C LEU A 42 -9.77 14.54 -6.60
N LEU A 43 -9.07 15.56 -6.10
CA LEU A 43 -9.51 16.94 -6.19
C LEU A 43 -8.66 17.70 -7.19
N ARG A 44 -9.32 18.37 -8.12
CA ARG A 44 -8.70 19.36 -9.00
C ARG A 44 -9.38 20.70 -8.80
N TYR A 45 -8.59 21.69 -8.40
CA TYR A 45 -9.06 23.05 -8.25
C TYR A 45 -9.14 23.72 -9.61
N LYS A 46 -10.34 24.18 -10.01
CA LYS A 46 -10.61 24.86 -11.28
C LYS A 46 -10.51 26.39 -11.16
N GLY A 47 -10.65 26.92 -9.94
CA GLY A 47 -10.80 28.36 -9.72
C GLY A 47 -12.26 28.83 -9.78
N PRO A 48 -12.51 30.13 -9.55
CA PRO A 48 -13.83 30.74 -9.70
C PRO A 48 -14.30 30.61 -11.16
N PRO A 49 -15.57 30.21 -11.41
CA PRO A 49 -16.11 30.05 -12.77
C PRO A 49 -16.33 31.40 -13.47
N LEU A 50 -16.48 32.48 -12.70
CA LEU A 50 -16.76 33.81 -13.19
C LEU A 50 -15.51 34.67 -13.00
N PRO A 51 -15.04 35.38 -14.03
CA PRO A 51 -13.91 36.29 -13.95
C PRO A 51 -14.31 37.59 -13.24
N LEU A 52 -14.77 37.47 -11.99
CA LEU A 52 -15.12 38.61 -11.16
C LEU A 52 -13.83 39.12 -10.50
N PRO A 53 -13.51 40.43 -10.61
CA PRO A 53 -12.24 40.99 -10.15
C PRO A 53 -11.99 40.83 -8.65
N PHE A 54 -13.05 40.63 -7.85
CA PHE A 54 -12.96 40.42 -6.40
C PHE A 54 -12.70 38.96 -5.99
N LEU A 55 -12.82 37.99 -6.92
CA LEU A 55 -12.76 36.55 -6.60
C LEU A 55 -11.35 35.94 -6.76
N GLY A 56 -10.35 36.75 -7.13
CA GLY A 56 -8.93 36.38 -7.14
C GLY A 56 -8.60 35.26 -8.14
N GLN A 57 -8.01 35.62 -9.29
CA GLN A 57 -7.48 34.61 -10.21
C GLN A 57 -6.18 34.03 -9.64
N ARG A 58 -6.11 32.71 -9.53
CA ARG A 58 -4.91 31.99 -9.08
C ARG A 58 -4.09 31.52 -10.29
N PRO A 59 -2.75 31.53 -10.22
CA PRO A 59 -1.92 31.01 -11.30
C PRO A 59 -2.15 29.51 -11.50
N ALA A 60 -2.04 29.05 -12.75
CA ALA A 60 -2.07 27.62 -13.05
C ALA A 60 -0.78 26.93 -12.59
N ALA A 61 -0.90 25.68 -12.13
CA ALA A 61 0.26 24.85 -11.80
C ALA A 61 1.09 24.55 -13.07
N ALA A 62 2.40 24.39 -12.91
CA ALA A 62 3.26 24.02 -14.02
C ALA A 62 2.92 22.58 -14.49
N ARG A 63 3.06 22.33 -15.80
CA ARG A 63 2.85 20.97 -16.34
C ARG A 63 3.84 20.02 -15.67
N GLY A 64 3.36 18.88 -15.19
CA GLY A 64 4.24 17.92 -14.52
C GLY A 64 4.43 18.17 -13.02
N THR A 65 3.70 19.13 -12.42
CA THR A 65 3.71 19.41 -10.98
C THR A 65 2.31 19.40 -10.38
N PHE A 66 2.20 19.11 -9.08
CA PHE A 66 0.97 19.28 -8.32
C PHE A 66 0.68 20.77 -8.05
N ALA A 67 -0.60 21.09 -7.84
CA ALA A 67 -0.97 22.43 -7.39
C ALA A 67 -0.49 22.63 -5.95
N LYS A 68 0.30 23.69 -5.74
CA LYS A 68 0.76 24.07 -4.40
C LYS A 68 -0.41 24.43 -3.50
N VAL A 69 -0.38 23.95 -2.27
CA VAL A 69 -1.34 24.24 -1.20
C VAL A 69 -0.66 25.04 -0.10
N ASP A 70 -1.43 25.85 0.64
CA ASP A 70 -0.98 26.45 1.89
C ASP A 70 -0.99 25.41 3.03
N GLU A 71 -0.45 25.78 4.20
CA GLU A 71 -0.45 24.93 5.40
C GLU A 71 -1.86 24.54 5.88
N GLN A 72 -2.87 25.29 5.45
CA GLN A 72 -4.29 25.07 5.78
C GLN A 72 -5.01 24.20 4.71
N GLY A 73 -4.28 23.71 3.70
CA GLY A 73 -4.81 22.87 2.62
C GLY A 73 -5.60 23.62 1.54
N ARG A 74 -5.53 24.95 1.49
CA ARG A 74 -6.16 25.78 0.45
C ARG A 74 -5.23 25.88 -0.77
N PRO A 75 -5.75 25.68 -1.98
CA PRO A 75 -4.93 25.65 -3.18
C PRO A 75 -4.43 27.05 -3.54
N LEU A 76 -3.13 27.27 -3.64
CA LEU A 76 -2.55 28.51 -4.15
C LEU A 76 -2.58 28.56 -5.69
N GLN A 77 -2.68 27.40 -6.33
CA GLN A 77 -2.65 27.25 -7.78
C GLN A 77 -3.87 26.48 -8.32
N VAL A 78 -4.21 26.72 -9.58
CA VAL A 78 -5.20 25.94 -10.33
C VAL A 78 -4.54 24.66 -10.82
N GLY A 79 -5.07 23.50 -10.42
CA GLY A 79 -4.49 22.20 -10.77
C GLY A 79 -4.96 21.05 -9.87
N ILE A 80 -4.35 19.88 -10.07
CA ILE A 80 -4.62 18.67 -9.30
C ILE A 80 -3.86 18.74 -7.97
N LEU A 81 -4.55 18.41 -6.88
CA LEU A 81 -3.93 18.31 -5.57
C LEU A 81 -3.14 17.00 -5.44
N GLU A 82 -2.07 17.05 -4.67
CA GLU A 82 -1.26 15.88 -4.35
C GLU A 82 -2.01 14.90 -3.45
N GLU A 83 -2.55 15.41 -2.34
CA GLU A 83 -3.24 14.62 -1.32
C GLU A 83 -4.64 14.19 -1.80
N LEU A 84 -4.85 12.87 -1.86
CA LEU A 84 -6.18 12.29 -2.09
C LEU A 84 -6.98 12.28 -0.79
N LYS A 85 -8.24 12.73 -0.83
CA LYS A 85 -9.09 12.69 0.35
C LYS A 85 -9.67 11.30 0.56
N GLY A 86 -9.48 10.76 1.76
CA GLY A 86 -9.90 9.39 2.11
C GLY A 86 -11.42 9.21 2.18
N PRO A 87 -11.88 7.98 2.50
CA PRO A 87 -13.30 7.67 2.59
C PRO A 87 -14.00 8.51 3.66
N GLY A 88 -15.28 8.83 3.42
CA GLY A 88 -16.07 9.65 4.33
C GLY A 88 -16.81 10.78 3.63
N ARG A 89 -17.27 11.74 4.43
CA ARG A 89 -18.06 12.88 3.97
C ARG A 89 -17.15 14.07 3.78
N HIS A 90 -17.16 14.61 2.56
CA HIS A 90 -16.42 15.82 2.22
C HIS A 90 -17.36 16.88 1.66
N PHE A 91 -16.97 18.15 1.80
CA PHE A 91 -17.75 19.29 1.32
C PHE A 91 -16.93 20.09 0.32
N TYR A 92 -17.13 19.82 -0.96
CA TYR A 92 -16.46 20.51 -2.05
C TYR A 92 -17.48 20.99 -3.07
N CYS A 93 -17.51 22.30 -3.28
CA CYS A 93 -18.41 22.92 -4.24
C CYS A 93 -18.02 22.49 -5.68
N PRO A 94 -18.92 21.83 -6.44
CA PRO A 94 -18.64 21.38 -7.81
C PRO A 94 -18.26 22.51 -8.78
N LEU A 95 -18.62 23.74 -8.41
CA LEU A 95 -18.34 24.94 -9.20
C LEU A 95 -16.83 25.24 -9.22
N TRP A 96 -16.15 25.10 -8.09
CA TRP A 96 -14.71 25.40 -7.94
C TRP A 96 -13.83 24.16 -8.00
N TRP A 97 -14.40 22.99 -7.70
CA TRP A 97 -13.68 21.74 -7.58
C TRP A 97 -14.20 20.73 -8.60
N GLU A 98 -13.28 20.14 -9.34
CA GLU A 98 -13.50 18.88 -10.04
C GLU A 98 -13.23 17.75 -9.05
N ARG A 99 -14.19 16.82 -8.97
CA ARG A 99 -14.30 15.80 -7.93
C ARG A 99 -14.37 14.44 -8.64
N THR A 100 -13.28 13.70 -8.62
CA THR A 100 -13.20 12.41 -9.31
C THR A 100 -12.96 11.32 -8.27
N LEU A 101 -13.83 10.32 -8.24
CA LEU A 101 -13.62 9.14 -7.40
C LEU A 101 -12.61 8.23 -8.08
N VAL A 102 -11.54 7.90 -7.37
CA VAL A 102 -10.48 7.01 -7.82
C VAL A 102 -10.46 5.79 -6.90
N PRO A 103 -10.49 4.56 -7.41
CA PRO A 103 -10.37 3.38 -6.57
C PRO A 103 -8.98 3.30 -5.94
N ASP A 104 -8.93 2.93 -4.66
CA ASP A 104 -7.67 2.67 -3.98
C ASP A 104 -7.04 1.40 -4.57
N VAL A 105 -5.71 1.39 -4.72
CA VAL A 105 -5.00 0.22 -5.26
C VAL A 105 -4.80 -0.78 -4.13
N VAL A 106 -5.33 -1.99 -4.30
CA VAL A 106 -5.16 -3.09 -3.36
C VAL A 106 -4.12 -4.07 -3.92
N VAL A 107 -3.04 -4.25 -3.17
CA VAL A 107 -2.01 -5.25 -3.40
C VAL A 107 -2.36 -6.47 -2.56
N GLU A 108 -2.57 -7.60 -3.24
CA GLU A 108 -2.93 -8.85 -2.59
C GLU A 108 -1.67 -9.57 -2.05
N PRO A 109 -1.81 -10.45 -1.05
CA PRO A 109 -0.71 -11.32 -0.64
C PRO A 109 -0.19 -12.14 -1.83
N GLY A 110 1.13 -12.19 -2.02
CA GLY A 110 1.73 -12.79 -3.22
C GLY A 110 1.94 -11.83 -4.38
N GLU A 111 1.52 -10.57 -4.26
CA GLU A 111 1.80 -9.50 -5.20
C GLU A 111 2.69 -8.43 -4.57
N VAL A 112 3.49 -7.78 -5.40
CA VAL A 112 4.25 -6.57 -5.08
C VAL A 112 3.83 -5.42 -6.00
N GLY A 113 3.70 -4.24 -5.43
CA GLY A 113 3.49 -3.00 -6.16
C GLY A 113 4.79 -2.37 -6.62
N ILE A 114 4.96 -2.22 -7.92
CA ILE A 114 6.02 -1.43 -8.54
C ILE A 114 5.40 -0.13 -9.05
N VAL A 115 5.97 1.01 -8.65
CA VAL A 115 5.43 2.33 -8.98
C VAL A 115 6.33 3.05 -9.97
N VAL A 116 5.72 3.72 -10.94
CA VAL A 116 6.41 4.62 -11.86
C VAL A 116 5.89 6.04 -11.65
N SER A 117 6.76 6.96 -11.26
CA SER A 117 6.44 8.38 -11.22
C SER A 117 6.41 8.96 -12.64
N LYS A 118 5.29 9.59 -12.99
CA LYS A 118 5.06 10.34 -14.24
C LYS A 118 5.46 11.81 -14.10
N MET A 119 5.71 12.27 -12.88
CA MET A 119 5.84 13.68 -12.49
C MET A 119 7.23 13.98 -11.92
N GLY A 120 7.60 15.26 -11.92
CA GLY A 120 8.89 15.72 -11.44
C GLY A 120 9.92 15.95 -12.56
N GLU A 121 11.16 16.18 -12.14
CA GLU A 121 12.28 16.48 -13.03
C GLU A 121 12.73 15.21 -13.78
N PRO A 122 13.24 15.34 -15.02
CA PRO A 122 13.87 14.21 -15.69
C PRO A 122 15.05 13.69 -14.86
N LEU A 123 15.29 12.38 -14.87
CA LEU A 123 16.48 11.83 -14.23
C LEU A 123 17.75 12.27 -14.97
N PRO A 124 18.88 12.41 -14.25
CA PRO A 124 20.18 12.50 -14.90
C PRO A 124 20.46 11.25 -15.74
N GLU A 125 21.14 11.45 -16.87
CA GLU A 125 21.44 10.40 -17.84
C GLU A 125 22.13 9.21 -17.19
N GLY A 126 21.69 8.00 -17.51
CA GLY A 126 22.23 6.74 -16.97
C GLY A 126 21.51 6.19 -15.73
N THR A 127 20.57 6.92 -15.13
CA THR A 127 19.73 6.42 -14.03
C THR A 127 18.26 6.36 -14.44
N PHE A 128 17.59 5.24 -14.14
CA PHE A 128 16.16 5.03 -14.41
C PHE A 128 15.34 4.78 -13.13
N LEU A 129 16.03 4.60 -12.00
CA LEU A 129 15.44 4.35 -10.70
C LEU A 129 15.45 5.62 -9.86
N VAL A 130 14.32 5.90 -9.24
CA VAL A 130 14.04 7.08 -8.43
C VAL A 130 13.93 6.66 -6.96
N GLU A 131 14.58 7.45 -6.10
CA GLU A 131 14.40 7.36 -4.66
C GLU A 131 13.15 8.13 -4.23
N GLY A 132 12.42 7.61 -3.24
CA GLY A 132 11.26 8.27 -2.65
C GLY A 132 10.10 7.32 -2.36
N ASP A 133 9.02 7.90 -1.85
CA ASP A 133 7.74 7.23 -1.58
C ASP A 133 6.60 7.90 -2.37
N LEU A 134 5.39 7.35 -2.29
CA LEU A 134 4.17 7.96 -2.84
C LEU A 134 3.98 9.38 -2.27
N GLY A 135 4.02 10.39 -3.14
CA GLY A 135 3.94 11.82 -2.79
C GLY A 135 5.31 12.51 -2.74
N GLU A 136 6.35 11.80 -2.31
CA GLU A 136 7.68 12.39 -2.01
C GLU A 136 8.69 12.24 -3.16
N THR A 137 8.25 11.97 -4.39
CA THR A 137 9.16 11.79 -5.53
C THR A 137 9.48 13.11 -6.23
N LYS A 138 10.78 13.44 -6.34
CA LYS A 138 11.26 14.62 -7.08
C LYS A 138 11.48 14.37 -8.57
N HIS A 139 11.81 13.14 -8.94
CA HIS A 139 12.16 12.78 -10.31
C HIS A 139 11.14 11.83 -10.95
N LYS A 140 11.06 11.89 -12.28
CA LYS A 140 10.18 11.03 -13.09
C LYS A 140 10.88 9.72 -13.42
N GLY A 141 10.44 8.58 -12.87
CA GLY A 141 11.00 7.27 -13.19
C GLY A 141 10.43 6.15 -12.34
N ILE A 142 11.06 4.97 -12.37
CA ILE A 142 10.61 3.80 -11.60
C ILE A 142 11.06 3.97 -10.15
N LEU A 143 10.17 3.87 -9.17
CA LEU A 143 10.56 3.94 -7.77
C LEU A 143 11.35 2.69 -7.40
N ARG A 144 12.43 2.86 -6.63
CA ARG A 144 13.17 1.73 -6.03
C ARG A 144 12.33 1.00 -5.00
N LYS A 145 11.64 1.78 -4.15
CA LYS A 145 10.76 1.27 -3.11
C LYS A 145 9.63 0.44 -3.73
N THR A 146 9.53 -0.80 -3.28
CA THR A 146 8.43 -1.72 -3.57
C THR A 146 7.35 -1.61 -2.51
N PHE A 147 6.11 -1.89 -2.89
CA PHE A 147 4.95 -1.83 -2.01
C PHE A 147 4.42 -3.24 -1.76
N GLY A 148 4.38 -3.65 -0.49
CA GLY A 148 3.89 -4.96 -0.08
C GLY A 148 2.36 -5.09 -0.12
N PRO A 149 1.79 -6.14 0.48
CA PRO A 149 0.35 -6.33 0.52
C PRO A 149 -0.29 -5.24 1.38
N GLY A 150 -1.34 -4.63 0.85
CA GLY A 150 -1.95 -3.47 1.50
C GLY A 150 -2.83 -2.66 0.56
N ARG A 151 -3.48 -1.65 1.11
CA ARG A 151 -4.29 -0.69 0.36
C ARG A 151 -3.56 0.63 0.28
N TYR A 152 -3.24 1.05 -0.94
CA TYR A 152 -2.51 2.28 -1.23
C TYR A 152 -3.40 3.30 -1.94
N ARG A 153 -3.33 4.55 -1.48
CA ARG A 153 -3.99 5.69 -2.12
C ARG A 153 -3.03 6.29 -3.11
N VAL A 154 -3.20 5.91 -4.37
CA VAL A 154 -2.27 6.30 -5.43
C VAL A 154 -2.93 7.35 -6.31
N ASN A 155 -2.29 8.50 -6.47
CA ASN A 155 -2.78 9.52 -7.39
C ASN A 155 -2.46 9.11 -8.84
N PRO A 156 -3.47 8.76 -9.67
CA PRO A 156 -3.24 8.21 -11.01
C PRO A 156 -2.65 9.24 -11.97
N TYR A 157 -2.76 10.53 -11.65
CA TYR A 157 -2.14 11.61 -12.40
C TYR A 157 -0.61 11.58 -12.27
N ALA A 158 -0.11 11.24 -11.08
CA ALA A 158 1.31 11.29 -10.80
C ALA A 158 2.01 9.94 -10.87
N TYR A 159 1.31 8.87 -10.54
CA TYR A 159 1.91 7.55 -10.38
C TYR A 159 1.19 6.52 -11.23
N ASP A 160 1.98 5.65 -11.86
CA ASP A 160 1.51 4.38 -12.43
C ASP A 160 1.80 3.27 -11.45
N PHE A 161 0.78 2.53 -11.00
CA PHE A 161 0.96 1.43 -10.07
C PHE A 161 0.79 0.11 -10.81
N LYS A 162 1.85 -0.71 -10.84
CA LYS A 162 1.84 -2.04 -11.46
C LYS A 162 1.96 -3.10 -10.39
N LYS A 163 0.98 -4.00 -10.35
CA LYS A 163 1.01 -5.16 -9.46
C LYS A 163 1.71 -6.30 -10.20
N VAL A 164 2.74 -6.84 -9.59
CA VAL A 164 3.60 -7.88 -10.16
C VAL A 164 3.67 -9.02 -9.15
N LYS A 165 3.55 -10.26 -9.62
CA LYS A 165 3.72 -11.46 -8.78
C LYS A 165 5.20 -11.82 -8.72
N GLU A 166 5.50 -13.07 -8.42
CA GLU A 166 6.82 -13.61 -8.72
C GLU A 166 7.06 -13.60 -10.23
N VAL A 167 8.19 -13.03 -10.64
CA VAL A 167 8.67 -13.02 -12.02
C VAL A 167 9.91 -13.88 -12.09
N THR A 168 9.85 -14.89 -12.95
CA THR A 168 10.97 -15.78 -13.22
C THR A 168 11.65 -15.38 -14.52
N ILE A 169 12.94 -15.13 -14.46
CA ILE A 169 13.77 -14.65 -15.57
C ILE A 169 14.83 -15.71 -15.83
N GLN A 170 14.80 -16.33 -17.00
CA GLN A 170 15.84 -17.27 -17.40
C GLN A 170 17.08 -16.50 -17.89
N SER A 171 18.21 -16.71 -17.23
CA SER A 171 19.50 -16.12 -17.58
C SER A 171 20.51 -17.25 -17.81
N GLY A 172 20.59 -17.73 -19.05
CA GLY A 172 21.38 -18.91 -19.39
C GLY A 172 20.85 -20.17 -18.69
N THR A 173 21.69 -20.80 -17.87
CA THR A 173 21.34 -21.99 -17.08
C THR A 173 20.66 -21.65 -15.75
N GLN A 174 20.72 -20.39 -15.33
CA GLN A 174 20.20 -19.95 -14.03
C GLN A 174 18.79 -19.39 -14.17
N VAL A 175 17.99 -19.65 -13.15
CA VAL A 175 16.61 -19.15 -13.02
C VAL A 175 16.63 -18.07 -11.94
N LYS A 176 16.46 -16.82 -12.36
CA LYS A 176 16.43 -15.65 -11.47
C LYS A 176 15.00 -15.30 -11.11
N HIS A 177 14.80 -14.88 -9.88
CA HIS A 177 13.50 -14.52 -9.31
C HIS A 177 13.48 -13.04 -8.96
N ALA A 178 12.37 -12.36 -9.24
CA ALA A 178 12.11 -10.98 -8.86
C ALA A 178 10.63 -10.77 -8.51
N GLY A 179 10.30 -9.62 -7.93
CA GLY A 179 8.94 -9.32 -7.49
C GLY A 179 8.65 -9.88 -6.09
N TRP A 180 7.62 -10.71 -5.97
CA TRP A 180 7.32 -11.43 -4.75
C TRP A 180 8.17 -12.72 -4.66
N VAL A 181 9.33 -12.66 -4.01
CA VAL A 181 10.26 -13.80 -3.95
C VAL A 181 10.13 -14.50 -2.60
N ARG A 182 9.81 -15.81 -2.62
CA ARG A 182 9.81 -16.66 -1.42
C ARG A 182 11.01 -17.60 -1.47
N ILE A 183 11.91 -17.45 -0.51
CA ILE A 183 13.06 -18.34 -0.31
C ILE A 183 12.68 -19.39 0.72
N PRO A 184 12.53 -20.67 0.34
CA PRO A 184 12.18 -21.74 1.27
C PRO A 184 13.32 -22.05 2.25
N PRO A 185 13.02 -22.69 3.41
CA PRO A 185 14.06 -23.19 4.31
C PRO A 185 14.96 -24.19 3.57
N GLY A 186 16.26 -24.18 3.88
CA GLY A 186 17.27 -24.98 3.16
C GLY A 186 17.86 -24.30 1.92
N TYR A 187 17.38 -23.11 1.57
CA TYR A 187 17.88 -22.31 0.45
C TYR A 187 18.32 -20.91 0.90
N VAL A 188 19.19 -20.29 0.12
CA VAL A 188 19.57 -18.88 0.28
C VAL A 188 19.37 -18.14 -1.03
N GLY A 189 19.10 -16.84 -0.94
CA GLY A 189 18.97 -15.97 -2.09
C GLY A 189 20.26 -15.22 -2.36
N VAL A 190 20.95 -15.54 -3.45
CA VAL A 190 22.08 -14.76 -3.94
C VAL A 190 21.55 -13.57 -4.73
N VAL A 191 21.79 -12.36 -4.24
CA VAL A 191 21.25 -11.13 -4.85
C VAL A 191 22.22 -10.60 -5.90
N THR A 192 21.71 -10.36 -7.09
CA THR A 192 22.40 -9.63 -8.16
C THR A 192 21.77 -8.24 -8.31
N ASN A 193 22.54 -7.19 -8.05
CA ASN A 193 22.14 -5.80 -8.33
C ASN A 193 22.35 -5.48 -9.81
N LEU A 194 21.28 -5.08 -10.49
CA LEU A 194 21.32 -4.61 -11.88
C LEU A 194 21.66 -3.13 -12.00
N ALA A 195 21.35 -2.36 -10.97
CA ALA A 195 21.56 -0.92 -10.93
C ALA A 195 22.35 -0.51 -9.68
N ALA A 196 23.20 0.51 -9.83
CA ALA A 196 23.89 1.10 -8.69
C ALA A 196 22.88 1.79 -7.76
N ASN A 197 23.12 1.71 -6.46
CA ASN A 197 22.41 2.50 -5.46
C ASN A 197 23.44 3.38 -4.71
N PRO A 198 23.62 4.66 -5.12
CA PRO A 198 24.55 5.57 -4.46
C PRO A 198 24.22 5.84 -3.00
N ALA A 199 22.94 5.83 -2.61
CA ALA A 199 22.52 6.11 -1.24
C ALA A 199 22.96 5.02 -0.25
N LYS A 200 23.07 3.78 -0.73
CA LYS A 200 23.53 2.62 0.06
C LYS A 200 24.97 2.21 -0.24
N GLY A 201 25.66 2.90 -1.15
CA GLY A 201 27.00 2.52 -1.60
C GLY A 201 27.05 1.19 -2.37
N ILE A 202 25.93 0.73 -2.92
CA ILE A 202 25.82 -0.57 -3.60
C ILE A 202 26.18 -0.41 -5.07
N GLN A 203 27.14 -1.21 -5.54
CA GLN A 203 27.52 -1.27 -6.95
C GLN A 203 26.74 -2.36 -7.70
N PRO A 204 26.58 -2.23 -9.03
CA PRO A 204 26.04 -3.32 -9.85
C PRO A 204 26.93 -4.56 -9.74
N GLY A 205 26.32 -5.73 -9.60
CA GLY A 205 27.04 -6.98 -9.37
C GLY A 205 26.37 -7.87 -8.34
N ILE A 206 27.02 -8.98 -8.03
CA ILE A 206 26.57 -9.94 -7.01
C ILE A 206 26.91 -9.36 -5.63
N GLN A 207 25.97 -9.44 -4.70
CA GLN A 207 26.18 -9.03 -3.32
C GLN A 207 26.97 -10.08 -2.55
N ASP A 208 27.80 -9.62 -1.61
CA ASP A 208 28.55 -10.50 -0.71
C ASP A 208 27.63 -11.19 0.32
N GLU A 209 26.61 -10.46 0.79
CA GLU A 209 25.62 -10.99 1.74
C GLU A 209 24.45 -11.66 1.00
N VAL A 210 24.11 -12.87 1.43
CA VAL A 210 22.97 -13.62 0.92
C VAL A 210 21.72 -13.35 1.75
N LEU A 211 20.55 -13.45 1.11
CA LEU A 211 19.28 -13.39 1.81
C LEU A 211 18.99 -14.73 2.49
N PRO A 212 18.68 -14.75 3.80
CA PRO A 212 18.22 -15.95 4.48
C PRO A 212 16.84 -16.39 3.98
N PRO A 213 16.36 -17.59 4.36
CA PRO A 213 15.00 -18.02 4.08
C PRO A 213 13.97 -16.99 4.55
N GLY A 214 13.00 -16.67 3.70
CA GLY A 214 12.04 -15.60 3.96
C GLY A 214 11.28 -15.14 2.72
N ILE A 215 10.49 -14.08 2.90
CA ILE A 215 9.74 -13.44 1.82
C ILE A 215 10.32 -12.05 1.58
N TYR A 216 10.68 -11.76 0.33
CA TYR A 216 11.32 -10.52 -0.07
C TYR A 216 10.57 -9.85 -1.23
N LEU A 217 10.46 -8.52 -1.13
CA LEU A 217 9.82 -7.67 -2.14
C LEU A 217 10.89 -7.03 -3.01
N ILE A 218 11.22 -7.70 -4.10
CA ILE A 218 12.34 -7.34 -4.96
C ILE A 218 11.86 -6.57 -6.18
N ASN A 219 12.43 -5.40 -6.43
CA ASN A 219 12.16 -4.66 -7.66
C ASN A 219 12.93 -5.29 -8.82
N GLU A 220 12.22 -5.82 -9.81
CA GLU A 220 12.79 -6.46 -11.02
C GLU A 220 13.81 -5.59 -11.75
N LYS A 221 13.66 -4.27 -11.68
CA LYS A 221 14.56 -3.33 -12.35
C LYS A 221 15.79 -2.93 -11.52
N GLU A 222 15.80 -3.25 -10.23
CA GLU A 222 16.93 -2.96 -9.34
C GLU A 222 17.76 -4.21 -9.04
N GLN A 223 17.10 -5.33 -8.71
CA GLN A 223 17.75 -6.54 -8.24
C GLN A 223 17.05 -7.81 -8.77
N GLN A 224 17.82 -8.90 -8.82
CA GLN A 224 17.36 -10.24 -9.11
C GLN A 224 17.94 -11.21 -8.09
N VAL A 225 17.20 -12.26 -7.73
CA VAL A 225 17.62 -13.24 -6.72
C VAL A 225 17.76 -14.62 -7.37
N ASP A 226 18.93 -15.23 -7.22
CA ASP A 226 19.15 -16.64 -7.52
C ASP A 226 18.93 -17.47 -6.25
N ILE A 227 18.01 -18.42 -6.30
CA ILE A 227 17.72 -19.28 -5.15
C ILE A 227 18.64 -20.50 -5.23
N VAL A 228 19.54 -20.63 -4.26
CA VAL A 228 20.57 -21.68 -4.21
C VAL A 228 20.33 -22.57 -2.99
N GLU A 229 20.33 -23.89 -3.19
CA GLU A 229 20.24 -24.87 -2.09
C GLU A 229 21.55 -24.84 -1.29
N ILE A 230 21.46 -24.67 0.02
CA ILE A 230 22.61 -24.70 0.94
C ILE A 230 22.85 -26.08 1.54
N GLY A 231 22.17 -27.10 1.03
CA GLY A 231 22.32 -28.50 1.45
C GLY A 231 21.64 -28.83 2.78
N TYR A 232 20.92 -27.90 3.42
CA TYR A 232 20.14 -28.20 4.61
C TYR A 232 18.73 -28.64 4.24
N ARG A 233 18.33 -29.84 4.65
CA ARG A 233 16.98 -30.36 4.46
C ARG A 233 16.28 -30.43 5.81
N GLU A 234 14.99 -30.10 5.80
CA GLU A 234 14.11 -30.21 6.96
C GLU A 234 13.02 -31.23 6.67
N VAL A 235 12.79 -32.14 7.62
CA VAL A 235 11.57 -32.94 7.68
C VAL A 235 10.97 -32.77 9.06
N THR A 236 9.73 -32.31 9.09
CA THR A 236 8.92 -32.16 10.30
C THR A 236 7.76 -33.14 10.25
N ILE A 237 7.63 -33.94 11.31
CA ILE A 237 6.57 -34.92 11.51
C ILE A 237 5.85 -34.51 12.81
N GLU A 238 4.60 -34.09 12.69
CA GLU A 238 3.75 -33.66 13.81
C GLU A 238 2.72 -34.73 14.17
N ALA A 239 2.54 -34.99 15.46
CA ALA A 239 1.53 -35.86 16.00
C ALA A 239 0.16 -35.17 15.99
N LYS A 240 -0.86 -35.84 15.43
CA LYS A 240 -2.22 -35.31 15.39
C LYS A 240 -2.91 -35.60 16.72
N LEU A 241 -3.16 -34.56 17.49
CA LEU A 241 -3.89 -34.64 18.75
C LEU A 241 -5.41 -34.77 18.53
N LYS A 242 -6.06 -35.57 19.36
CA LYS A 242 -7.51 -35.75 19.41
C LYS A 242 -8.17 -34.52 20.01
N LYS A 243 -9.15 -33.98 19.31
CA LYS A 243 -9.95 -32.84 19.77
C LYS A 243 -11.32 -33.32 20.22
N ASP A 244 -11.78 -32.79 21.34
CA ASP A 244 -13.14 -32.99 21.85
C ASP A 244 -14.16 -32.22 20.96
N PRO A 245 -15.47 -32.50 21.06
CA PRO A 245 -16.50 -31.81 20.26
C PRO A 245 -16.49 -30.28 20.40
N ASP A 246 -16.01 -29.76 21.54
CA ASP A 246 -15.85 -28.32 21.81
C ASP A 246 -14.53 -27.74 21.26
N GLY A 247 -13.74 -28.52 20.51
CA GLY A 247 -12.50 -28.09 19.87
C GLY A 247 -11.27 -28.01 20.79
N LYS A 248 -11.41 -28.35 22.07
CA LYS A 248 -10.29 -28.47 23.02
C LYS A 248 -9.53 -29.78 22.81
N ILE A 249 -8.25 -29.79 23.14
CA ILE A 249 -7.43 -31.00 23.11
C ILE A 249 -7.99 -31.95 24.17
N ALA A 250 -8.38 -33.16 23.77
CA ALA A 250 -8.84 -34.18 24.70
C ALA A 250 -7.63 -34.67 25.49
N HIS A 251 -7.75 -34.81 26.80
CA HIS A 251 -6.69 -35.35 27.66
C HIS A 251 -7.06 -36.75 28.13
N GLU A 252 -6.09 -37.66 28.14
CA GLU A 252 -6.22 -38.99 28.73
C GLU A 252 -6.27 -38.91 30.26
N ALA A 253 -6.61 -40.04 30.91
CA ALA A 253 -6.77 -40.10 32.36
C ALA A 253 -5.50 -39.70 33.14
N GLY A 254 -4.32 -39.72 32.50
CA GLY A 254 -3.04 -39.26 33.05
C GLY A 254 -2.73 -37.77 32.87
N GLY A 255 -3.59 -37.00 32.19
CA GLY A 255 -3.40 -35.58 31.90
C GLY A 255 -2.64 -35.29 30.59
N GLU A 256 -2.15 -36.31 29.90
CA GLU A 256 -1.50 -36.18 28.59
C GLU A 256 -2.54 -35.98 27.48
N PRO A 257 -2.25 -35.18 26.43
CA PRO A 257 -3.16 -34.99 25.32
C PRO A 257 -3.34 -36.29 24.52
N ALA A 258 -4.59 -36.72 24.37
CA ALA A 258 -4.98 -37.92 23.63
C ALA A 258 -4.63 -37.78 22.15
N ILE A 259 -4.14 -38.86 21.54
CA ILE A 259 -3.66 -38.86 20.16
C ILE A 259 -4.77 -39.36 19.23
N ALA A 260 -4.99 -38.67 18.11
CA ALA A 260 -6.06 -38.96 17.16
C ALA A 260 -5.68 -40.08 16.19
N ASP A 261 -4.41 -40.14 15.79
CA ASP A 261 -3.88 -41.04 14.79
C ASP A 261 -2.55 -41.62 15.31
N PRO A 262 -2.49 -42.91 15.67
CA PRO A 262 -1.28 -43.53 16.22
C PRO A 262 -0.12 -43.61 15.21
N ASP A 263 -0.40 -43.45 13.91
CA ASP A 263 0.62 -43.39 12.86
C ASP A 263 1.09 -41.94 12.58
N SER A 264 0.57 -40.95 13.31
CA SER A 264 0.99 -39.55 13.22
C SER A 264 2.01 -39.21 14.31
N GLY A 265 3.19 -38.74 13.92
CA GLY A 265 4.33 -38.55 14.83
C GLY A 265 5.29 -39.73 14.81
N ILE A 266 6.34 -39.68 15.65
CA ILE A 266 7.24 -40.82 15.84
C ILE A 266 6.92 -41.46 17.19
N GLY A 267 6.48 -42.72 17.15
CA GLY A 267 6.10 -43.52 18.32
C GLY A 267 7.18 -44.51 18.75
N PHE A 268 7.50 -44.55 20.04
CA PHE A 268 8.37 -45.56 20.64
C PHE A 268 7.72 -46.20 21.87
N PRO A 269 7.88 -47.52 22.08
CA PRO A 269 7.43 -48.16 23.31
C PRO A 269 8.33 -47.78 24.48
N SER A 270 7.75 -47.30 25.58
CA SER A 270 8.49 -47.13 26.84
C SER A 270 8.73 -48.46 27.54
N ASN A 271 9.72 -48.49 28.43
CA ASN A 271 10.02 -49.67 29.24
C ASN A 271 8.86 -50.07 30.17
N ASP A 272 7.99 -49.12 30.53
CA ASP A 272 6.85 -49.32 31.43
C ASP A 272 5.55 -49.67 30.67
N GLY A 273 5.61 -49.84 29.34
CA GLY A 273 4.49 -50.30 28.51
C GLY A 273 3.55 -49.21 28.00
N PHE A 274 3.87 -47.93 28.24
CA PHE A 274 3.11 -46.80 27.70
C PHE A 274 3.71 -46.31 26.36
N PRO A 275 2.90 -46.02 25.33
CA PRO A 275 3.39 -45.49 24.06
C PRO A 275 3.78 -44.02 24.19
N ILE A 276 5.01 -43.68 23.80
CA ILE A 276 5.47 -42.29 23.73
C ILE A 276 5.43 -41.86 22.28
N ILE A 277 4.72 -40.76 21.99
CA ILE A 277 4.66 -40.17 20.65
C ILE A 277 5.21 -38.76 20.72
N MET A 278 6.12 -38.45 19.81
CA MET A 278 6.84 -37.18 19.79
C MET A 278 6.70 -36.49 18.44
N ASP A 279 6.64 -35.16 18.49
CA ASP A 279 6.92 -34.33 17.33
C ASP A 279 8.41 -34.38 17.02
N PHE A 280 8.75 -34.61 15.76
CA PHE A 280 10.14 -34.72 15.33
C PHE A 280 10.42 -33.78 14.16
N THR A 281 11.34 -32.86 14.39
CA THR A 281 11.94 -32.03 13.34
C THR A 281 13.40 -32.40 13.22
N ALA A 282 13.76 -33.00 12.08
CA ALA A 282 15.16 -33.20 11.70
C ALA A 282 15.59 -32.10 10.75
N ILE A 283 16.73 -31.50 11.06
CA ILE A 283 17.48 -30.63 10.14
C ILE A 283 18.82 -31.31 9.90
N TRP A 284 19.15 -31.62 8.65
CA TRP A 284 20.45 -32.21 8.31
C TRP A 284 21.06 -31.55 7.08
N GLY A 285 22.38 -31.41 7.09
CA GLY A 285 23.18 -30.96 5.95
C GLY A 285 23.60 -32.12 5.06
N VAL A 286 23.85 -31.85 3.78
CA VAL A 286 24.54 -32.74 2.82
C VAL A 286 26.04 -32.45 2.82
#